data_AF-A0A933ZV24-F1
#
_entry.id   AF-A0A933ZV24-F1
#
_cell.length_a   1.000
_cell.length_b   1.000
_cell.length_c   1.000
_cell.angle_alpha   90.00
_cell.angle_beta   90.00
_cell.angle_gamma   90.00
#
_symmetry.space_group_name_H-M   'P 1'
#
loop_
_entity.id
_entity.type
_entity.pdbx_description
1 polymer ?
#
loop_
_entity_poly.entity_id
_entity_poly.type
_entity_poly.pdbx_seq_one_letter_code
_entity_poly.pdbx_strand_id
1 'polypeptide(L)'
;MSTPDPKDFKVVGKSVQKIDSMGMACGLEQYVADFDTSDSLIGYMVPSPYAHARIKKIDAAKARAMKGVHTVLTWHDLPRIVHTTAGQGFVEPSPYDSFVLDNKVRFVGDRVALIVADTREIAEEAGKALEIEWEVLPAVLDADQAMNPGAPVIHDEPEAHMPIPVPYEPQKNLAAAASMGVGDMAKVMSGSHLAYKQTYSTHYAQHCPIEPHVCMGYMDARDRLILVSSTQVPFHARRITAQALGIPVKRIRVIKPRIGGGFGTKQEVLLEQMVGALTLASRKKILMQLTRAEEFVSRTRHPIATT
;
A
#
# COMPACT_ATOMS: atom_id res chain seq x y z
N MET A 1 -12.82 -31.21 33.01
CA MET A 1 -11.39 -30.99 33.31
C MET A 1 -11.23 -29.52 33.62
N SER A 2 -10.62 -29.15 34.75
CA SER A 2 -10.30 -27.75 35.02
C SER A 2 -9.19 -27.29 34.09
N THR A 3 -9.29 -26.06 33.60
CA THR A 3 -8.20 -25.43 32.84
C THR A 3 -6.97 -25.33 33.75
N PRO A 4 -5.77 -25.75 33.31
CA PRO A 4 -4.55 -25.62 34.11
C PRO A 4 -4.27 -24.16 34.48
N ASP A 5 -3.71 -23.91 35.67
CA ASP A 5 -3.30 -22.56 36.07
C ASP A 5 -2.10 -22.13 35.19
N PRO A 6 -2.15 -20.96 34.52
CA PRO A 6 -1.01 -20.43 33.77
C PRO A 6 0.30 -20.35 34.56
N LYS A 7 0.25 -20.31 35.90
CA LYS A 7 1.43 -20.35 36.77
C LYS A 7 2.18 -21.67 36.68
N ASP A 8 1.49 -22.77 36.40
CA ASP A 8 2.05 -24.12 36.32
C ASP A 8 2.70 -24.40 34.96
N PHE A 9 2.53 -23.51 33.98
CA PHE A 9 3.21 -23.63 32.70
C PHE A 9 4.70 -23.30 32.81
N LYS A 10 5.53 -24.10 32.12
CA LYS A 10 6.99 -23.89 32.09
C LYS A 10 7.41 -22.63 31.33
N VAL A 11 6.66 -22.25 30.29
CA VAL A 11 7.05 -21.19 29.33
C VAL A 11 5.92 -20.18 29.12
N VAL A 12 4.68 -20.63 28.92
CA VAL A 12 3.54 -19.75 28.67
C VAL A 12 3.29 -18.85 29.88
N GLY A 13 3.22 -17.53 29.66
CA GLY A 13 3.05 -16.54 30.72
C GLY A 13 4.33 -16.18 31.48
N LYS A 14 5.49 -16.73 31.10
CA LYS A 14 6.80 -16.42 31.71
C LYS A 14 7.59 -15.44 30.84
N SER A 15 8.37 -14.57 31.47
CA SER A 15 9.31 -13.67 30.79
C SER A 15 10.53 -14.45 30.32
N VAL A 16 10.45 -15.04 29.13
CA VAL A 16 11.55 -15.76 28.48
C VAL A 16 12.27 -14.87 27.48
N GLN A 17 13.56 -15.11 27.26
CA GLN A 17 14.33 -14.41 26.26
C GLN A 17 13.76 -14.69 24.86
N LYS A 18 13.47 -13.62 24.11
CA LYS A 18 13.02 -13.74 22.73
C LYS A 18 14.16 -14.26 21.85
N ILE A 19 13.89 -15.24 20.99
CA ILE A 19 14.89 -15.94 20.16
C ILE A 19 15.79 -14.98 19.36
N ASP A 20 15.25 -13.87 18.88
CA ASP A 20 15.96 -12.90 18.04
C ASP A 20 16.50 -11.68 18.81
N SER A 21 16.36 -11.64 20.13
CA SER A 21 16.71 -10.47 20.96
C SER A 21 18.19 -10.11 20.94
N MET A 22 19.09 -11.11 21.02
CA MET A 22 20.52 -10.85 21.10
C MET A 22 21.04 -10.23 19.80
N GLY A 23 20.61 -10.75 18.65
CA GLY A 23 20.98 -10.17 17.37
C GLY A 23 20.53 -8.71 17.23
N MET A 24 19.36 -8.36 17.78
CA MET A 24 18.90 -6.96 17.78
C MET A 24 19.79 -6.08 18.64
N ALA A 25 20.10 -6.55 19.85
CA ALA A 25 20.88 -5.79 20.82
C ALA A 25 22.30 -5.54 20.34
N CYS A 26 22.84 -6.47 19.54
CA CYS A 26 24.18 -6.38 18.96
C CYS A 26 24.22 -5.69 17.59
N GLY A 27 23.08 -5.23 17.04
CA GLY A 27 23.04 -4.58 15.73
C GLY A 27 23.38 -5.50 14.56
N LEU A 28 23.08 -6.80 14.67
CA LEU A 28 23.24 -7.74 13.57
C LEU A 28 22.17 -7.53 12.49
N GLU A 29 22.45 -7.98 11.28
CA GLU A 29 21.59 -7.87 10.10
C GLU A 29 20.21 -8.50 10.32
N GLN A 30 19.15 -7.69 10.20
CA GLN A 30 17.78 -8.14 10.47
C GLN A 30 16.73 -7.52 9.56
N TYR A 31 16.98 -6.38 8.95
CA TYR A 31 16.04 -5.59 8.14
C TYR A 31 16.34 -5.73 6.66
N VAL A 32 15.44 -5.24 5.79
CA VAL A 32 15.63 -5.36 4.33
C VAL A 32 16.92 -4.71 3.86
N ALA A 33 17.23 -3.53 4.39
CA ALA A 33 18.43 -2.77 4.03
C ALA A 33 19.73 -3.40 4.54
N ASP A 34 19.66 -4.41 5.41
CA ASP A 34 20.83 -5.15 5.89
C ASP A 34 21.17 -6.34 4.99
N PHE A 35 20.29 -6.69 4.03
CA PHE A 35 20.65 -7.62 2.97
C PHE A 35 21.69 -6.96 2.06
N ASP A 36 22.43 -7.76 1.30
CA ASP A 36 23.34 -7.20 0.31
C ASP A 36 22.57 -6.34 -0.70
N THR A 37 22.84 -5.03 -0.69
CA THR A 37 22.29 -4.03 -1.62
C THR A 37 23.39 -3.38 -2.47
N SER A 38 24.61 -3.91 -2.46
CA SER A 38 25.79 -3.24 -3.03
C SER A 38 25.70 -2.99 -4.54
N ASP A 39 24.97 -3.84 -5.26
CA ASP A 39 24.71 -3.78 -6.71
C ASP A 39 23.28 -3.32 -7.06
N SER A 40 22.51 -2.85 -6.07
CA SER A 40 21.15 -2.36 -6.28
C SER A 40 21.15 -0.98 -6.93
N LEU A 41 20.30 -0.79 -7.95
CA LEU A 41 19.89 0.53 -8.41
C LEU A 41 18.73 1.07 -7.56
N ILE A 42 18.52 2.38 -7.60
CA ILE A 42 17.47 3.05 -6.84
C ILE A 42 16.18 3.07 -7.64
N GLY A 43 15.13 2.46 -7.07
CA GLY A 43 13.76 2.63 -7.53
C GLY A 43 13.12 3.86 -6.90
N TYR A 44 12.42 4.66 -7.70
CA TYR A 44 11.71 5.86 -7.27
C TYR A 44 10.30 5.90 -7.86
N MET A 45 9.32 6.35 -7.08
CA MET A 45 7.96 6.62 -7.54
C MET A 45 7.79 8.13 -7.62
N VAL A 46 7.41 8.63 -8.79
CA VAL A 46 7.09 10.05 -8.98
C VAL A 46 5.71 10.32 -8.37
N PRO A 47 5.60 11.20 -7.35
CA PRO A 47 4.34 11.48 -6.68
C PRO A 47 3.49 12.49 -7.46
N SER A 48 2.17 12.33 -7.39
CA SER A 48 1.21 13.32 -7.88
C SER A 48 1.31 14.60 -7.03
N PRO A 49 1.39 15.78 -7.65
CA PRO A 49 1.24 17.05 -6.93
C PRO A 49 -0.24 17.43 -6.68
N TYR A 50 -1.20 16.71 -7.28
CA TYR A 50 -2.63 17.03 -7.21
C TYR A 50 -3.41 16.01 -6.38
N ALA A 51 -4.39 16.50 -5.62
CA ALA A 51 -5.31 15.67 -4.85
C ALA A 51 -6.28 14.87 -5.74
N HIS A 52 -6.61 15.38 -6.93
CA HIS A 52 -7.45 14.68 -7.89
C HIS A 52 -7.15 15.20 -9.30
N ALA A 53 -6.68 14.35 -10.20
CA ALA A 53 -6.41 14.75 -11.58
C ALA A 53 -6.40 13.54 -12.52
N ARG A 54 -6.55 13.81 -13.81
CA ARG A 54 -6.24 12.88 -14.89
C ARG A 54 -4.98 13.32 -15.60
N ILE A 55 -4.18 12.35 -15.97
CA ILE A 55 -3.03 12.53 -16.85
C ILE A 55 -3.52 12.32 -18.28
N LYS A 56 -3.65 13.41 -19.03
CA LYS A 56 -4.08 13.38 -20.44
C LYS A 56 -2.97 12.85 -21.34
N LYS A 57 -1.74 13.28 -21.05
CA LYS A 57 -0.53 12.86 -21.76
C LYS A 57 0.66 12.86 -20.80
N ILE A 58 1.55 11.89 -20.97
CA ILE A 58 2.85 11.83 -20.31
C ILE A 58 3.92 11.56 -21.36
N ASP A 59 4.98 12.37 -21.35
CA ASP A 59 6.19 12.13 -22.12
C ASP A 59 7.39 11.98 -21.18
N ALA A 60 8.05 10.83 -21.30
CA ALA A 60 9.21 10.44 -20.51
C ALA A 60 10.52 10.47 -21.31
N ALA A 61 10.52 10.96 -22.55
CA ALA A 61 11.70 10.95 -23.42
C ALA A 61 12.90 11.67 -22.80
N LYS A 62 12.69 12.85 -22.20
CA LYS A 62 13.75 13.59 -21.51
C LYS A 62 14.30 12.83 -20.32
N ALA A 63 13.42 12.32 -19.46
CA ALA A 63 13.80 11.51 -18.29
C ALA A 63 14.60 10.26 -18.70
N ARG A 64 14.17 9.54 -19.75
CA ARG A 64 14.84 8.35 -20.28
C ARG A 64 16.23 8.65 -20.88
N ALA A 65 16.45 9.86 -21.39
CA ALA A 65 17.72 10.27 -21.97
C ALA A 65 18.75 10.75 -20.93
N MET A 66 18.35 10.94 -19.66
CA MET A 66 19.25 11.41 -18.61
C MET A 66 20.29 10.37 -18.25
N LYS A 67 21.55 10.81 -18.12
CA LYS A 67 22.65 9.94 -17.69
C LYS A 67 22.37 9.38 -16.29
N GLY A 68 22.49 8.07 -16.16
CA GLY A 68 22.26 7.34 -14.91
C GLY A 68 20.80 6.92 -14.68
N VAL A 69 19.88 7.26 -15.59
CA VAL A 69 18.53 6.67 -15.63
C VAL A 69 18.58 5.39 -16.46
N HIS A 70 18.02 4.31 -15.92
CA HIS A 70 18.03 2.99 -16.54
C HIS A 70 16.67 2.57 -17.07
N THR A 71 15.59 3.00 -16.41
CA THR A 71 14.22 2.60 -16.77
C THR A 71 13.26 3.68 -16.28
N VAL A 72 12.27 4.02 -17.12
CA VAL A 72 11.13 4.86 -16.75
C VAL A 72 9.86 4.19 -17.24
N LEU A 73 9.00 3.83 -16.29
CA LEU A 73 7.69 3.22 -16.54
C LEU A 73 6.58 4.23 -16.25
N THR A 74 5.67 4.34 -17.19
CA THR A 74 4.40 5.06 -17.08
C THR A 74 3.26 4.04 -17.10
N TRP A 75 2.01 4.48 -16.97
CA TRP A 75 0.87 3.56 -17.08
C TRP A 75 0.76 2.91 -18.48
N HIS A 76 1.42 3.45 -19.51
CA HIS A 76 1.49 2.82 -20.84
C HIS A 76 2.37 1.56 -20.87
N ASP A 77 3.30 1.43 -19.92
CA ASP A 77 4.32 0.38 -19.92
C ASP A 77 3.90 -0.84 -19.06
N LEU A 78 2.73 -0.78 -18.43
CA LEU A 78 2.26 -1.78 -17.46
C LEU A 78 0.89 -2.34 -17.83
N PRO A 79 0.61 -3.62 -17.48
CA PRO A 79 -0.74 -4.15 -17.63
C PRO A 79 -1.69 -3.41 -16.68
N ARG A 80 -2.81 -2.93 -17.21
CA ARG A 80 -3.85 -2.24 -16.43
C ARG A 80 -4.76 -3.26 -15.74
N ILE A 81 -4.24 -3.94 -14.71
CA ILE A 81 -4.96 -4.96 -13.95
C ILE A 81 -5.44 -4.37 -12.62
N VAL A 82 -6.77 -4.35 -12.45
CA VAL A 82 -7.40 -3.91 -11.21
C VAL A 82 -7.06 -4.88 -10.07
N HIS A 83 -6.70 -4.32 -8.92
CA HIS A 83 -6.42 -5.07 -7.71
C HIS A 83 -6.76 -4.25 -6.48
N THR A 84 -6.72 -4.89 -5.32
CA THR A 84 -6.65 -4.19 -4.04
C THR A 84 -5.20 -4.09 -3.59
N THR A 85 -4.87 -3.04 -2.85
CA THR A 85 -3.61 -2.97 -2.11
C THR A 85 -3.72 -3.59 -0.71
N ALA A 86 -4.93 -3.82 -0.21
CA ALA A 86 -5.16 -4.38 1.12
C ALA A 86 -4.65 -5.82 1.23
N GLY A 87 -3.77 -6.11 2.19
CA GLY A 87 -3.30 -7.47 2.44
C GLY A 87 -4.19 -8.22 3.42
N GLN A 88 -5.40 -8.60 2.99
CA GLN A 88 -6.32 -9.41 3.79
C GLN A 88 -6.49 -10.83 3.24
N GLY A 89 -7.39 -11.58 3.89
CA GLY A 89 -7.76 -12.95 3.53
C GLY A 89 -8.32 -13.07 2.11
N PHE A 90 -8.45 -14.30 1.63
CA PHE A 90 -9.10 -14.60 0.36
C PHE A 90 -10.40 -15.38 0.62
N VAL A 91 -11.55 -15.02 0.04
CA VAL A 91 -11.80 -13.90 -0.87
C VAL A 91 -11.59 -12.55 -0.17
N GLU A 92 -11.00 -11.60 -0.88
CA GLU A 92 -10.62 -10.28 -0.36
C GLU A 92 -11.86 -9.43 -0.04
N PRO A 93 -12.03 -8.90 1.18
CA PRO A 93 -13.20 -8.09 1.54
C PRO A 93 -13.05 -6.59 1.26
N SER A 94 -12.12 -6.21 0.40
CA SER A 94 -11.82 -4.83 0.02
C SER A 94 -12.13 -4.61 -1.47
N PRO A 95 -12.52 -3.40 -1.89
CA PRO A 95 -12.68 -3.09 -3.31
C PRO A 95 -11.41 -3.36 -4.11
N TYR A 96 -11.60 -3.79 -5.35
CA TYR A 96 -10.58 -3.85 -6.38
C TYR A 96 -10.75 -2.57 -7.20
N ASP A 97 -9.93 -1.57 -6.92
CA ASP A 97 -10.10 -0.19 -7.41
C ASP A 97 -8.77 0.53 -7.65
N SER A 98 -7.68 -0.25 -7.65
CA SER A 98 -6.30 0.23 -7.72
C SER A 98 -5.53 -0.43 -8.85
N PHE A 99 -4.51 0.26 -9.35
CA PHE A 99 -3.60 -0.20 -10.41
C PHE A 99 -2.14 0.09 -10.02
N VAL A 100 -1.17 -0.55 -10.68
CA VAL A 100 0.25 -0.30 -10.36
C VAL A 100 0.59 1.15 -10.71
N LEU A 101 0.19 1.55 -11.91
CA LEU A 101 0.08 2.93 -12.39
C LEU A 101 -1.23 3.05 -13.17
N ASP A 102 -1.85 4.22 -13.13
CA ASP A 102 -3.02 4.56 -13.94
C ASP A 102 -2.92 6.01 -14.41
N ASN A 103 -3.82 6.43 -15.29
CA ASN A 103 -3.91 7.81 -15.74
C ASN A 103 -4.78 8.70 -14.84
N LYS A 104 -5.28 8.21 -13.71
CA LYS A 104 -6.04 8.98 -12.73
C LYS A 104 -5.34 8.90 -11.38
N VAL A 105 -5.06 10.07 -10.80
CA VAL A 105 -4.46 10.22 -9.47
C VAL A 105 -5.52 10.72 -8.50
N ARG A 106 -5.53 10.17 -7.28
CA ARG A 106 -6.64 10.30 -6.32
C ARG A 106 -6.25 10.98 -5.01
N PHE A 107 -4.97 11.31 -4.82
CA PHE A 107 -4.46 12.09 -3.70
C PHE A 107 -3.06 12.65 -4.00
N VAL A 108 -2.61 13.64 -3.21
CA VAL A 108 -1.23 14.14 -3.28
C VAL A 108 -0.28 13.05 -2.81
N GLY A 109 0.64 12.63 -3.67
CA GLY A 109 1.50 11.45 -3.42
C GLY A 109 1.10 10.20 -4.19
N ASP A 110 -0.01 10.20 -4.93
CA ASP A 110 -0.41 9.06 -5.75
C ASP A 110 0.59 8.81 -6.91
N ARG A 111 0.59 7.60 -7.46
CA ARG A 111 1.66 7.09 -8.31
C ARG A 111 1.52 7.60 -9.74
N VAL A 112 2.49 8.38 -10.22
CA VAL A 112 2.50 8.94 -11.58
C VAL A 112 3.35 8.11 -12.53
N ALA A 113 4.57 7.80 -12.11
CA ALA A 113 5.56 7.05 -12.87
C ALA A 113 6.54 6.34 -11.93
N LEU A 114 7.24 5.33 -12.45
CA LEU A 114 8.30 4.62 -11.74
C LEU A 114 9.63 4.79 -12.47
N ILE A 115 10.69 5.08 -11.74
CA ILE A 115 12.03 5.36 -12.28
C ILE A 115 13.04 4.43 -11.61
N VAL A 116 14.00 3.94 -12.40
CA VAL A 116 15.22 3.29 -11.92
C VAL A 116 16.41 4.16 -12.30
N ALA A 117 17.25 4.51 -11.32
CA ALA A 117 18.46 5.29 -11.54
C ALA A 117 19.64 4.82 -10.67
N ASP A 118 20.85 5.30 -10.97
CA ASP A 118 22.05 5.05 -10.17
C ASP A 118 21.93 5.59 -8.75
N THR A 119 21.29 6.76 -8.58
CA THR A 119 21.08 7.39 -7.27
C THR A 119 19.67 7.95 -7.14
N ARG A 120 19.25 8.25 -5.91
CA ARG A 120 17.93 8.84 -5.64
C ARG A 120 17.80 10.24 -6.23
N GLU A 121 18.86 11.03 -6.19
CA GLU A 121 18.90 12.39 -6.74
C GLU A 121 18.68 12.38 -8.25
N ILE A 122 19.31 11.45 -8.98
CA ILE A 122 19.10 11.29 -10.43
C ILE A 122 17.65 10.89 -10.71
N ALA A 123 17.08 9.99 -9.90
CA ALA A 123 15.70 9.55 -10.08
C ALA A 123 14.69 10.69 -9.84
N GLU A 124 14.92 11.51 -8.81
CA GLU A 124 14.10 12.69 -8.50
C GLU A 124 14.18 13.74 -9.62
N GLU A 125 15.39 14.05 -10.11
CA GLU A 125 15.56 14.97 -11.25
C GLU A 125 14.91 14.44 -12.53
N ALA A 126 15.00 13.12 -12.77
CA ALA A 126 14.32 12.48 -13.89
C ALA A 126 12.79 12.56 -13.77
N GLY A 127 12.25 12.49 -12.54
CA GLY A 127 10.83 12.72 -12.28
C GLY A 127 10.40 14.14 -12.63
N LYS A 128 11.22 15.15 -12.34
CA LYS A 128 10.98 16.55 -12.72
C LYS A 128 11.05 16.79 -14.23
N ALA A 129 11.79 15.95 -14.95
CA ALA A 129 11.93 16.03 -16.41
C ALA A 129 10.77 15.39 -17.18
N LEU A 130 9.78 14.78 -16.50
CA LEU A 130 8.57 14.27 -17.14
C LEU A 130 7.71 15.44 -17.62
N GLU A 131 7.29 15.40 -18.88
CA GLU A 131 6.34 16.37 -19.41
C GLU A 131 4.94 15.80 -19.30
N ILE A 132 4.11 16.44 -18.49
CA ILE A 132 2.80 15.90 -18.12
C ILE A 132 1.71 16.95 -18.40
N GLU A 133 0.74 16.55 -19.21
CA GLU A 133 -0.49 17.31 -19.43
C GLU A 133 -1.56 16.83 -18.44
N TRP A 134 -1.97 17.73 -17.56
CA TRP A 134 -2.92 17.46 -16.50
C TRP A 134 -4.30 18.02 -16.81
N GLU A 135 -5.32 17.24 -16.50
CA GLU A 135 -6.67 17.74 -16.22
C GLU A 135 -6.88 17.66 -14.72
N VAL A 136 -6.76 18.80 -14.03
CA VAL A 136 -7.01 18.88 -12.60
C VAL A 136 -8.51 18.78 -12.36
N LEU A 137 -8.91 17.84 -11.50
CA LEU A 137 -10.30 17.56 -11.18
C LEU A 137 -10.66 18.13 -9.81
N PRO A 138 -11.94 18.46 -9.56
CA PRO A 138 -12.38 18.83 -8.21
C PRO A 138 -12.11 17.68 -7.22
N ALA A 139 -11.47 17.98 -6.09
CA ALA A 139 -11.21 17.02 -5.04
C ALA A 139 -12.35 17.03 -4.00
N VAL A 140 -12.59 15.89 -3.36
CA VAL A 140 -13.41 15.79 -2.14
C VAL A 140 -12.51 15.36 -0.98
N LEU A 141 -12.45 16.18 0.06
CA LEU A 141 -11.51 16.02 1.18
C LEU A 141 -12.23 15.68 2.50
N ASP A 142 -13.55 15.52 2.43
CA ASP A 142 -14.42 15.25 3.56
C ASP A 142 -15.30 14.04 3.22
N ALA A 143 -15.22 13.01 4.05
CA ALA A 143 -15.97 11.77 3.87
C ALA A 143 -17.50 11.99 3.95
N ASP A 144 -17.95 12.94 4.78
CA ASP A 144 -19.38 13.26 4.92
C ASP A 144 -19.93 13.94 3.66
N GLN A 145 -19.06 14.63 2.92
CA GLN A 145 -19.41 15.30 1.67
C GLN A 145 -19.25 14.40 0.44
N ALA A 146 -18.46 13.32 0.55
CA ALA A 146 -18.15 12.43 -0.57
C ALA A 146 -19.38 11.73 -1.16
N MET A 147 -20.43 11.53 -0.36
CA MET A 147 -21.68 10.90 -0.81
C MET A 147 -22.75 11.91 -1.24
N ASN A 148 -22.50 13.22 -1.16
CA ASN A 148 -23.49 14.24 -1.54
C ASN A 148 -23.79 14.20 -3.04
N PRO A 149 -25.02 14.54 -3.47
CA PRO A 149 -25.35 14.69 -4.88
C PRO A 149 -24.40 15.68 -5.58
N GLY A 150 -23.77 15.25 -6.68
CA GLY A 150 -22.81 16.07 -7.43
C GLY A 150 -21.38 16.08 -6.88
N ALA A 151 -21.09 15.33 -5.80
CA ALA A 151 -19.72 15.16 -5.33
C ALA A 151 -18.84 14.52 -6.43
N PRO A 152 -17.55 14.89 -6.52
CA PRO A 152 -16.63 14.29 -7.48
C PRO A 152 -16.51 12.77 -7.28
N VAL A 153 -16.66 12.00 -8.35
CA VAL A 153 -16.52 10.53 -8.30
C VAL A 153 -15.03 10.16 -8.36
N ILE A 154 -14.53 9.50 -7.32
CA ILE A 154 -13.10 9.17 -7.18
C ILE A 154 -12.75 7.90 -7.95
N HIS A 155 -13.58 6.87 -7.83
CA HIS A 155 -13.43 5.61 -8.53
C HIS A 155 -14.47 5.53 -9.65
N ASP A 156 -14.09 5.91 -10.86
CA ASP A 156 -14.96 5.91 -12.05
C ASP A 156 -14.45 4.98 -13.16
N GLU A 157 -13.39 4.22 -12.87
CA GLU A 157 -12.91 3.15 -13.73
C GLU A 157 -13.95 2.02 -13.86
N PRO A 158 -14.19 1.50 -15.08
CA PRO A 158 -15.16 0.43 -15.30
C PRO A 158 -14.75 -0.90 -14.67
N GLU A 159 -13.46 -1.10 -14.39
CA GLU A 159 -12.94 -2.31 -13.75
C GLU A 159 -13.13 -2.33 -12.23
N ALA A 160 -13.48 -1.20 -11.60
CA ALA A 160 -13.66 -1.14 -10.16
C ALA A 160 -14.82 -2.02 -9.70
N HIS A 161 -14.57 -2.93 -8.76
CA HIS A 161 -15.59 -3.84 -8.25
C HIS A 161 -15.30 -4.34 -6.84
N MET A 162 -16.34 -4.84 -6.17
CA MET A 162 -16.20 -5.59 -4.92
C MET A 162 -16.26 -7.10 -5.23
N PRO A 163 -15.26 -7.90 -4.84
CA PRO A 163 -15.22 -9.34 -5.16
C PRO A 163 -16.13 -10.18 -4.24
N ILE A 164 -16.69 -9.60 -3.19
CA ILE A 164 -17.66 -10.22 -2.28
C ILE A 164 -18.98 -9.42 -2.30
N PRO A 165 -20.12 -9.99 -1.88
CA PRO A 165 -21.42 -9.31 -1.94
C PRO A 165 -21.60 -8.28 -0.81
N VAL A 166 -20.66 -7.34 -0.69
CA VAL A 166 -20.75 -6.15 0.17
C VAL A 166 -21.20 -4.97 -0.70
N PRO A 167 -22.16 -4.14 -0.25
CA PRO A 167 -22.56 -2.94 -0.97
C PRO A 167 -21.36 -2.08 -1.33
N TYR A 168 -21.20 -1.81 -2.63
CA TYR A 168 -20.16 -0.98 -3.21
C TYR A 168 -20.80 -0.14 -4.32
N GLU A 169 -20.86 1.17 -4.11
CA GLU A 169 -21.46 2.12 -5.05
C GLU A 169 -20.44 3.23 -5.34
N PRO A 170 -19.43 2.97 -6.18
CA PRO A 170 -18.34 3.91 -6.41
C PRO A 170 -18.81 5.23 -7.01
N GLN A 171 -19.91 5.22 -7.78
CA GLN A 171 -20.56 6.44 -8.31
C GLN A 171 -21.11 7.38 -7.23
N LYS A 172 -21.24 6.89 -5.99
CA LYS A 172 -21.60 7.67 -4.80
C LYS A 172 -20.46 7.74 -3.78
N ASN A 173 -19.24 7.36 -4.18
CA ASN A 173 -18.08 7.20 -3.30
C ASN A 173 -18.32 6.26 -2.09
N LEU A 174 -19.25 5.30 -2.20
CA LEU A 174 -19.49 4.30 -1.15
C LEU A 174 -18.58 3.09 -1.36
N ALA A 175 -17.51 3.00 -0.58
CA ALA A 175 -16.52 1.93 -0.66
C ALA A 175 -16.99 0.59 -0.03
N ALA A 176 -17.82 0.65 1.01
CA ALA A 176 -18.41 -0.51 1.65
C ALA A 176 -19.60 -0.08 2.55
N ALA A 177 -20.57 -0.96 2.76
CA ALA A 177 -21.55 -0.81 3.85
C ALA A 177 -21.77 -2.13 4.56
N ALA A 178 -21.92 -2.09 5.88
CA ALA A 178 -22.28 -3.23 6.71
C ALA A 178 -23.35 -2.84 7.72
N SER A 179 -24.28 -3.75 7.98
CA SER A 179 -25.31 -3.58 9.00
C SER A 179 -25.34 -4.81 9.89
N MET A 180 -25.36 -4.58 11.20
CA MET A 180 -25.52 -5.61 12.21
C MET A 180 -26.49 -5.11 13.27
N GLY A 181 -27.38 -5.98 13.73
CA GLY A 181 -28.36 -5.66 14.76
C GLY A 181 -28.58 -6.86 15.67
N VAL A 182 -28.81 -6.59 16.96
CA VAL A 182 -29.13 -7.60 17.96
C VAL A 182 -30.36 -7.14 18.72
N GLY A 183 -31.47 -7.86 18.57
CA GLY A 183 -32.75 -7.51 19.20
C GLY A 183 -33.46 -6.32 18.56
N ASP A 184 -34.48 -5.79 19.27
CA ASP A 184 -35.28 -4.64 18.85
C ASP A 184 -34.79 -3.37 19.53
N MET A 185 -33.87 -2.67 18.86
CA MET A 185 -33.28 -1.43 19.38
C MET A 185 -34.32 -0.33 19.58
N ALA A 186 -35.36 -0.24 18.75
CA ALA A 186 -36.39 0.78 18.90
C ALA A 186 -37.18 0.57 20.20
N LYS A 187 -37.58 -0.67 20.48
CA LYS A 187 -38.25 -1.05 21.73
C LYS A 187 -37.36 -0.80 22.95
N VAL A 188 -36.09 -1.24 22.90
CA VAL A 188 -35.13 -1.03 23.99
C VAL A 188 -34.93 0.45 24.28
N MET A 189 -34.75 1.27 23.25
CA MET A 189 -34.58 2.72 23.41
C MET A 189 -35.82 3.40 23.99
N SER A 190 -37.03 3.02 23.55
CA SER A 190 -38.28 3.60 24.10
C SER A 190 -38.56 3.21 25.55
N GLY A 191 -38.10 2.02 25.99
CA GLY A 191 -38.31 1.52 27.34
C GLY A 191 -37.19 1.92 28.32
N SER A 192 -36.15 2.59 27.83
CA SER A 192 -35.00 2.97 28.66
C SER A 192 -35.31 4.21 29.49
N HIS A 193 -34.87 4.21 30.75
CA HIS A 193 -35.03 5.37 31.63
C HIS A 193 -34.20 6.58 31.17
N LEU A 194 -33.07 6.32 30.50
CA LEU A 194 -32.16 7.32 29.94
C LEU A 194 -31.72 6.88 28.55
N ALA A 195 -31.63 7.83 27.63
CA ALA A 195 -31.13 7.64 26.28
C ALA A 195 -30.20 8.80 25.92
N TYR A 196 -29.01 8.49 25.40
CA TYR A 196 -28.01 9.48 24.98
C TYR A 196 -27.71 9.28 23.51
N LYS A 197 -27.58 10.38 22.78
CA LYS A 197 -27.09 10.41 21.40
C LYS A 197 -25.91 11.36 21.37
N GLN A 198 -24.76 10.87 20.93
CA GLN A 198 -23.53 11.65 20.90
C GLN A 198 -22.72 11.25 19.67
N THR A 199 -22.17 12.24 18.98
CA THR A 199 -21.26 12.01 17.87
C THR A 199 -19.82 12.06 18.36
N TYR A 200 -19.02 11.07 17.96
CA TYR A 200 -17.59 10.99 18.24
C TYR A 200 -16.82 10.93 16.93
N SER A 201 -15.66 11.58 16.90
CA SER A 201 -14.77 11.57 15.74
C SER A 201 -13.34 11.21 16.10
N THR A 202 -12.66 10.47 15.23
CA THR A 202 -11.21 10.23 15.29
C THR A 202 -10.51 10.89 14.12
N HIS A 203 -9.27 11.35 14.33
CA HIS A 203 -8.44 11.99 13.31
C HIS A 203 -7.61 10.95 12.54
N TYR A 204 -7.03 11.36 11.41
CA TYR A 204 -5.98 10.59 10.74
C TYR A 204 -4.79 10.37 11.67
N ALA A 205 -4.32 9.13 11.78
CA ALA A 205 -3.11 8.80 12.53
C ALA A 205 -2.11 8.08 11.63
N GLN A 206 -0.88 8.58 11.63
CA GLN A 206 0.26 7.90 11.00
C GLN A 206 0.84 6.84 11.94
N HIS A 207 1.31 5.74 11.36
CA HIS A 207 1.79 4.58 12.11
C HIS A 207 3.20 4.76 12.66
N CYS A 208 3.99 5.62 12.01
CA CYS A 208 5.35 5.98 12.38
C CYS A 208 6.26 4.80 12.78
N PRO A 209 6.30 3.67 12.02
CA PRO A 209 7.31 2.64 12.27
C PRO A 209 8.69 3.26 12.07
N ILE A 210 9.67 2.91 12.93
CA ILE A 210 11.01 3.52 12.87
C ILE A 210 11.68 3.21 11.53
N GLU A 211 11.55 1.98 11.04
CA GLU A 211 11.93 1.59 9.69
C GLU A 211 10.81 1.99 8.70
N PRO A 212 11.09 2.86 7.71
CA PRO A 212 10.17 3.12 6.60
C PRO A 212 9.84 1.84 5.80
N HIS A 213 8.92 1.95 4.85
CA HIS A 213 8.72 0.93 3.84
C HIS A 213 9.97 0.84 2.98
N VAL A 214 10.42 -0.40 2.80
CA VAL A 214 11.58 -0.72 1.98
C VAL A 214 11.33 -2.07 1.33
N CYS A 215 11.61 -2.15 0.03
CA CYS A 215 11.53 -3.36 -0.75
C CYS A 215 12.70 -3.43 -1.73
N MET A 216 13.33 -4.60 -1.79
CA MET A 216 14.37 -4.93 -2.76
C MET A 216 13.86 -6.02 -3.70
N GLY A 217 14.07 -5.84 -5.00
CA GLY A 217 13.69 -6.79 -6.05
C GLY A 217 14.87 -7.26 -6.88
N TYR A 218 14.91 -8.54 -7.25
CA TYR A 218 15.86 -9.08 -8.22
C TYR A 218 15.33 -10.36 -8.88
N MET A 219 15.94 -10.76 -9.99
CA MET A 219 15.65 -12.05 -10.63
C MET A 219 16.59 -13.13 -10.08
N ASP A 220 16.06 -14.29 -9.70
CA ASP A 220 16.90 -15.44 -9.37
C ASP A 220 17.37 -16.22 -10.60
N ALA A 221 18.26 -17.19 -10.38
CA ALA A 221 18.81 -18.05 -11.43
C ALA A 221 17.77 -18.91 -12.19
N ARG A 222 16.49 -18.90 -11.77
CA ARG A 222 15.37 -19.62 -12.41
C ARG A 222 14.36 -18.66 -13.04
N ASP A 223 14.74 -17.41 -13.29
CA ASP A 223 13.88 -16.36 -13.85
C ASP A 223 12.61 -16.11 -13.01
N ARG A 224 12.75 -16.20 -11.68
CA ARG A 224 11.70 -15.83 -10.72
C ARG A 224 12.02 -14.47 -10.10
N LEU A 225 10.98 -13.66 -9.94
CA LEU A 225 11.04 -12.40 -9.21
C LEU A 225 11.15 -12.69 -7.71
N ILE A 226 12.24 -12.24 -7.11
CA ILE A 226 12.45 -12.26 -5.66
C ILE A 226 12.20 -10.85 -5.13
N LEU A 227 11.37 -10.75 -4.09
CA LEU A 227 11.11 -9.50 -3.37
C LEU A 227 11.51 -9.71 -1.90
N VAL A 228 12.48 -8.95 -1.41
CA VAL A 228 12.78 -8.84 0.02
C VAL A 228 12.07 -7.60 0.52
N SER A 229 11.03 -7.74 1.34
CA SER A 229 10.15 -6.62 1.70
C SER A 229 9.92 -6.51 3.20
N SER A 230 9.88 -5.26 3.68
CA SER A 230 9.43 -4.94 5.02
C SER A 230 7.90 -4.97 5.05
N THR A 231 7.36 -6.19 5.15
CA THR A 231 5.92 -6.47 5.11
C THR A 231 5.46 -7.28 6.32
N GLN A 232 4.20 -7.11 6.72
CA GLN A 232 3.53 -7.97 7.70
C GLN A 232 2.88 -9.20 7.04
N VAL A 233 2.73 -9.20 5.71
CA VAL A 233 1.84 -10.12 4.99
C VAL A 233 2.50 -10.73 3.73
N PRO A 234 3.64 -11.45 3.85
CA PRO A 234 4.41 -11.89 2.68
C PRO A 234 3.62 -12.74 1.66
N PHE A 235 2.66 -13.53 2.12
CA PHE A 235 1.81 -14.32 1.23
C PHE A 235 0.81 -13.46 0.46
N HIS A 236 0.25 -12.41 1.07
CA HIS A 236 -0.63 -11.46 0.40
C HIS A 236 0.16 -10.57 -0.56
N ALA A 237 1.32 -10.07 -0.13
CA ALA A 237 2.26 -9.37 -1.01
C ALA A 237 2.59 -10.19 -2.27
N ARG A 238 2.86 -11.51 -2.12
CA ARG A 238 3.09 -12.41 -3.25
C ARG A 238 1.88 -12.54 -4.16
N ARG A 239 0.69 -12.79 -3.59
CA ARG A 239 -0.58 -12.97 -4.34
C ARG A 239 -0.95 -11.70 -5.12
N ILE A 240 -0.97 -10.56 -4.42
CA ILE A 240 -1.40 -9.27 -4.97
C ILE A 240 -0.41 -8.77 -6.01
N THR A 241 0.89 -8.88 -5.76
CA THR A 241 1.91 -8.52 -6.76
C THR A 241 1.81 -9.39 -8.02
N ALA A 242 1.57 -10.69 -7.86
CA ALA A 242 1.36 -11.59 -9.01
C ALA A 242 0.14 -11.18 -9.85
N GLN A 243 -0.98 -10.85 -9.20
CA GLN A 243 -2.17 -10.34 -9.87
C GLN A 243 -1.88 -9.01 -10.58
N ALA A 244 -1.35 -8.02 -9.86
CA ALA A 244 -1.11 -6.67 -10.36
C ALA A 244 -0.14 -6.64 -11.56
N LEU A 245 0.83 -7.56 -11.59
CA LEU A 245 1.81 -7.69 -12.69
C LEU A 245 1.40 -8.69 -13.77
N GLY A 246 0.27 -9.39 -13.61
CA GLY A 246 -0.20 -10.38 -14.58
C GLY A 246 0.72 -11.60 -14.74
N ILE A 247 1.48 -11.97 -13.71
CA ILE A 247 2.40 -13.11 -13.75
C ILE A 247 1.97 -14.24 -12.81
N PRO A 248 2.27 -15.52 -13.11
CA PRO A 248 1.91 -16.62 -12.24
C PRO A 248 2.54 -16.49 -10.84
N VAL A 249 1.78 -16.74 -9.78
CA VAL A 249 2.23 -16.69 -8.38
C VAL A 249 3.52 -17.50 -8.15
N LYS A 250 3.68 -18.65 -8.84
CA LYS A 250 4.87 -19.50 -8.76
C LYS A 250 6.17 -18.83 -9.25
N ARG A 251 6.07 -17.74 -10.00
CA ARG A 251 7.21 -16.94 -10.48
C ARG A 251 7.65 -15.87 -9.48
N ILE A 252 6.98 -15.75 -8.33
CA ILE A 252 7.31 -14.77 -7.31
C ILE A 252 7.67 -15.46 -6.00
N ARG A 253 8.75 -15.02 -5.36
CA ARG A 253 9.06 -15.33 -3.96
C ARG A 253 9.17 -14.04 -3.17
N VAL A 254 8.42 -13.94 -2.09
CA VAL A 254 8.56 -12.86 -1.11
C VAL A 254 9.35 -13.39 0.08
N ILE A 255 10.43 -12.69 0.43
CA ILE A 255 11.25 -12.92 1.61
C ILE A 255 10.92 -11.80 2.59
N LYS A 256 10.49 -12.19 3.79
CA LYS A 256 10.15 -11.25 4.86
C LYS A 256 11.22 -11.34 5.94
N PRO A 257 12.19 -10.41 6.00
CA PRO A 257 13.10 -10.32 7.11
C PRO A 257 12.37 -9.76 8.33
N ARG A 258 13.11 -9.37 9.37
CA ARG A 258 12.51 -8.60 10.44
C ARG A 258 12.04 -7.24 9.92
N ILE A 259 11.09 -6.65 10.62
CA ILE A 259 10.55 -5.33 10.29
C ILE A 259 10.66 -4.41 11.49
N GLY A 260 11.08 -3.16 11.28
CA GLY A 260 11.27 -2.15 12.32
C GLY A 260 9.97 -1.47 12.72
N GLY A 261 8.94 -2.28 12.99
CA GLY A 261 7.57 -1.84 13.23
C GLY A 261 6.71 -1.81 11.97
N GLY A 262 5.40 -1.83 12.17
CA GLY A 262 4.41 -1.75 11.09
C GLY A 262 3.03 -1.28 11.58
N PHE A 263 2.58 -1.76 12.74
CA PHE A 263 1.33 -1.30 13.39
C PHE A 263 0.08 -1.34 12.49
N GLY A 264 0.09 -2.18 11.44
CA GLY A 264 -0.99 -2.29 10.45
C GLY A 264 -0.59 -1.74 9.07
N THR A 265 0.26 -0.71 9.00
CA THR A 265 0.58 -0.04 7.71
C THR A 265 1.26 -0.96 6.71
N LYS A 266 2.10 -1.89 7.21
CA LYS A 266 2.83 -2.87 6.40
C LYS A 266 2.00 -4.12 6.09
N GLN A 267 0.70 -4.11 6.40
CA GLN A 267 -0.25 -5.07 5.84
C GLN A 267 -0.71 -4.66 4.45
N GLU A 268 -0.52 -3.40 4.07
CA GLU A 268 -0.82 -2.95 2.72
C GLU A 268 0.35 -3.24 1.78
N VAL A 269 0.04 -3.69 0.56
CA VAL A 269 1.01 -3.99 -0.49
C VAL A 269 1.25 -2.70 -1.27
N LEU A 270 2.35 -2.03 -0.94
CA LEU A 270 2.65 -0.68 -1.44
C LEU A 270 3.81 -0.67 -2.43
N LEU A 271 4.99 -1.13 -2.01
CA LEU A 271 6.20 -1.07 -2.82
C LEU A 271 6.39 -2.31 -3.69
N GLU A 272 5.85 -3.46 -3.27
CA GLU A 272 6.17 -4.77 -3.85
C GLU A 272 5.78 -4.87 -5.33
N GLN A 273 4.61 -4.35 -5.70
CA GLN A 273 4.18 -4.31 -7.10
C GLN A 273 5.00 -3.32 -7.94
N MET A 274 5.42 -2.19 -7.36
CA MET A 274 6.25 -1.20 -8.06
C MET A 274 7.67 -1.72 -8.27
N VAL A 275 8.31 -2.27 -7.23
CA VAL A 275 9.62 -2.89 -7.30
C VAL A 275 9.60 -4.11 -8.23
N GLY A 276 8.52 -4.91 -8.18
CA GLY A 276 8.33 -6.02 -9.10
C GLY A 276 8.28 -5.58 -10.56
N ALA A 277 7.48 -4.55 -10.88
CA ALA A 277 7.43 -3.96 -12.20
C ALA A 277 8.81 -3.45 -12.68
N LEU A 278 9.50 -2.67 -11.85
CA LEU A 278 10.83 -2.14 -12.17
C LEU A 278 11.86 -3.25 -12.38
N THR A 279 11.85 -4.29 -11.54
CA THR A 279 12.76 -5.44 -11.65
C THR A 279 12.50 -6.23 -12.93
N LEU A 280 11.24 -6.47 -13.28
CA LEU A 280 10.89 -7.20 -14.51
C LEU A 280 11.26 -6.41 -15.78
N ALA A 281 11.06 -5.09 -15.76
CA ALA A 281 11.38 -4.22 -16.90
C ALA A 281 12.88 -4.01 -17.08
N SER A 282 13.60 -3.73 -16.00
CA SER A 282 15.04 -3.43 -16.05
C SER A 282 15.92 -4.67 -16.06
N ARG A 283 15.43 -5.79 -15.51
CA ARG A 283 16.21 -7.00 -15.19
C ARG A 283 17.38 -6.76 -14.24
N LYS A 284 17.34 -5.67 -13.48
CA LYS A 284 18.36 -5.29 -12.50
C LYS A 284 17.86 -5.52 -11.08
N LYS A 285 18.79 -5.52 -10.13
CA LYS A 285 18.46 -5.49 -8.71
C LYS A 285 18.06 -4.07 -8.33
N ILE A 286 16.90 -3.92 -7.71
CA ILE A 286 16.28 -2.63 -7.41
C ILE A 286 16.06 -2.53 -5.91
N LEU A 287 16.48 -1.44 -5.29
CA LEU A 287 16.13 -1.07 -3.93
C LEU A 287 15.23 0.17 -3.98
N MET A 288 14.05 0.06 -3.40
CA MET A 288 13.13 1.19 -3.21
C MET A 288 12.86 1.33 -1.72
N GLN A 289 13.18 2.50 -1.17
CA GLN A 289 12.95 2.85 0.21
C GLN A 289 12.28 4.22 0.27
N LEU A 290 11.17 4.30 1.01
CA LEU A 290 10.54 5.58 1.29
C LEU A 290 11.36 6.36 2.32
N THR A 291 11.44 7.66 2.11
CA THR A 291 11.82 8.61 3.14
C THR A 291 10.72 8.74 4.18
N ARG A 292 11.07 9.30 5.35
CA ARG A 292 10.07 9.62 6.37
C ARG A 292 8.98 10.57 5.85
N ALA A 293 9.30 11.51 4.97
CA ALA A 293 8.29 12.41 4.41
C ALA A 293 7.32 11.66 3.47
N GLU A 294 7.83 10.74 2.65
CA GLU A 294 7.01 9.88 1.78
C GLU A 294 6.10 8.94 2.59
N GLU A 295 6.54 8.46 3.76
CA GLU A 295 5.67 7.70 4.67
C GLU A 295 4.43 8.49 5.07
N PHE A 296 4.57 9.80 5.34
CA PHE A 296 3.47 10.62 5.84
C PHE A 296 2.38 10.89 4.80
N VAL A 297 2.72 10.84 3.51
CA VAL A 297 1.77 10.93 2.39
C VAL A 297 1.29 9.55 1.92
N SER A 298 1.72 8.47 2.60
CA SER A 298 1.26 7.12 2.33
C SER A 298 0.00 6.78 3.16
N ARG A 299 -0.07 5.58 3.73
CA ARG A 299 -1.26 5.02 4.36
C ARG A 299 -1.40 5.40 5.82
N THR A 300 -2.62 5.68 6.22
CA THR A 300 -2.99 6.18 7.55
C THR A 300 -4.14 5.37 8.13
N ARG A 301 -4.34 5.52 9.44
CA ARG A 301 -5.62 5.13 10.06
C ARG A 301 -6.73 6.00 9.50
N HIS A 302 -7.84 5.37 9.09
CA HIS A 302 -9.05 6.05 8.67
C HIS A 302 -9.63 6.92 9.80
N PRO A 303 -9.97 8.20 9.55
CA PRO A 303 -10.82 8.96 10.45
C PRO A 303 -12.22 8.34 10.42
N ILE A 304 -12.88 8.32 11.58
CA ILE A 304 -14.22 7.76 11.71
C ILE A 304 -15.07 8.77 12.46
N ALA A 305 -16.27 9.04 11.95
CA ALA A 305 -17.35 9.68 12.68
C ALA A 305 -18.42 8.63 13.01
N THR A 306 -18.80 8.52 14.28
CA THR A 306 -19.84 7.59 14.75
C THR A 306 -20.88 8.37 15.56
N THR A 307 -22.16 8.09 15.34
CA THR A 307 -23.31 8.73 16.03
C THR A 307 -24.20 7.71 16.70
#